data_AF-A0A847CCL5-F1
#
_entry.id   AF-A0A847CCL5-F1
#
_cell.length_a   1.000
_cell.length_b   1.000
_cell.length_c   1.000
_cell.angle_alpha   90.00
_cell.angle_beta   90.00
_cell.angle_gamma   90.00
#
_symmetry.space_group_name_H-M   'P 1'
#
loop_
_entity.id
_entity.type
_entity.pdbx_description
1 polymer ?
#
loop_
_entity_poly.entity_id
_entity_poly.type
_entity_poly.pdbx_seq_one_letter_code
_entity_poly.pdbx_strand_id
1 'polypeptide(L)' 'MNITDIEKTSLEYKFSLPEIKLLAKFFRKNQEKIPEGLETFCKVIEDTIYNSLSIEEVSQFYS' A
#
# COMPACT_ATOMS: atom_id res chain seq x y z
N MET A 1 16.91 1.83 -31.35
CA MET A 1 17.54 1.91 -30.01
C MET A 1 17.22 0.61 -29.29
N ASN A 2 18.25 -0.16 -28.96
CA ASN A 2 18.08 -1.40 -28.20
C ASN A 2 17.67 -1.05 -26.76
N ILE A 3 16.61 -1.70 -26.31
CA ILE A 3 16.10 -1.69 -24.95
C ILE A 3 17.03 -2.62 -24.16
N THR A 4 18.07 -2.07 -23.54
CA THR A 4 18.98 -2.84 -22.67
C THR A 4 18.88 -2.31 -21.25
N ASP A 5 18.32 -3.17 -20.40
CA ASP A 5 18.33 -3.18 -18.94
C ASP A 5 17.76 -1.94 -18.22
N ILE A 6 16.44 -1.99 -18.00
CA ILE A 6 15.84 -1.30 -16.86
C ILE A 6 16.55 -1.83 -15.61
N GLU A 7 17.35 -0.99 -14.95
CA GLU A 7 18.08 -1.33 -13.74
C GLU A 7 17.12 -1.98 -12.73
N LYS A 8 17.23 -3.31 -12.57
CA LYS A 8 16.48 -4.04 -11.56
C LYS A 8 17.14 -3.81 -10.21
N THR A 9 16.71 -2.79 -9.51
CA THR A 9 17.03 -2.61 -8.09
C THR A 9 16.08 -3.47 -7.25
N SER A 10 16.61 -4.37 -6.41
CA SER A 10 15.79 -5.11 -5.44
C SER A 10 15.80 -4.40 -4.09
N LEU A 11 14.63 -4.34 -3.46
CA LEU A 11 14.46 -3.85 -2.10
C LEU A 11 13.48 -4.78 -1.40
N GLU A 12 13.92 -5.44 -0.33
CA GLU A 12 13.09 -6.31 0.49
C GLU A 12 12.86 -5.67 1.85
N TYR A 13 11.58 -5.51 2.20
CA TYR A 13 11.14 -5.07 3.51
C TYR A 13 9.88 -5.84 3.90
N LYS A 14 9.81 -6.29 5.17
CA LYS A 14 8.63 -6.99 5.69
C LYS A 14 7.92 -6.08 6.68
N PHE A 15 6.75 -5.59 6.28
CA PHE A 15 5.91 -4.77 7.14
C PHE A 15 5.24 -5.62 8.23
N SER A 16 5.21 -5.08 9.43
CA SER A 16 4.33 -5.55 10.50
C SER A 16 2.89 -5.07 10.26
N LEU A 17 1.90 -5.77 10.81
CA LEU A 17 0.49 -5.37 10.71
C LEU A 17 0.22 -3.93 11.21
N PRO A 18 0.83 -3.44 12.31
CA PRO A 18 0.72 -2.04 12.71
C PRO A 18 1.23 -1.05 11.65
N GLU A 19 2.34 -1.35 10.97
CA GLU A 19 2.87 -0.49 9.91
C GLU A 19 1.95 -0.45 8.69
N ILE A 20 1.41 -1.60 8.29
CA ILE A 20 0.41 -1.70 7.21
C ILE A 20 -0.81 -0.83 7.56
N LYS A 21 -1.27 -0.89 8.81
CA LYS A 21 -2.37 -0.05 9.31
C LYS A 21 -2.03 1.44 9.25
N LEU A 22 -0.82 1.84 9.62
CA LEU A 22 -0.38 3.24 9.52
C LEU A 22 -0.33 3.72 8.06
N LEU A 23 0.23 2.91 7.16
CA LEU A 23 0.31 3.19 5.73
C LEU A 23 -1.08 3.32 5.10
N ALA A 24 -1.98 2.39 5.41
CA ALA A 24 -3.36 2.41 4.91
C ALA A 24 -4.09 3.71 5.30
N LYS A 25 -3.98 4.13 6.56
CA LYS A 25 -4.55 5.42 7.03
C LYS A 25 -3.91 6.61 6.35
N PHE A 26 -2.58 6.58 6.18
CA PHE A 26 -1.85 7.63 5.50
C PHE A 26 -2.29 7.79 4.04
N PHE A 27 -2.38 6.69 3.29
CA PHE A 27 -2.81 6.72 1.89
C PHE A 27 -4.26 7.19 1.77
N ARG A 28 -5.16 6.71 2.62
CA ARG A 28 -6.55 7.16 2.63
C ARG A 28 -6.69 8.67 2.84
N LYS A 29 -5.88 9.26 3.74
CA LYS A 29 -5.90 10.69 4.03
C LYS A 29 -5.25 11.55 2.93
N ASN A 30 -4.35 10.97 2.14
CA ASN A 30 -3.52 11.72 1.19
C ASN A 30 -3.69 11.23 -0.25
N GLN A 31 -4.85 10.66 -0.62
CA GLN A 31 -5.09 10.07 -1.95
C GLN A 31 -4.73 11.03 -3.09
N GLU A 32 -5.06 12.32 -2.96
CA GLU A 32 -4.77 13.34 -3.98
C GLU A 32 -3.28 13.72 -4.09
N LYS A 33 -2.45 13.27 -3.15
CA LYS A 33 -1.01 13.59 -3.07
C LYS A 33 -0.12 12.38 -3.33
N ILE A 34 -0.70 11.23 -3.63
CA ILE A 34 0.06 10.03 -3.98
C ILE A 34 0.70 10.25 -5.37
N PRO A 35 2.02 10.11 -5.51
CA PRO A 35 2.68 10.15 -6.81
C PRO A 35 2.15 9.09 -7.77
N GLU A 36 2.08 9.44 -9.05
CA GLU A 36 1.77 8.49 -10.12
C GLU A 36 2.79 7.34 -10.13
N GLY A 37 2.30 6.10 -10.30
CA GLY A 37 3.10 4.88 -10.29
C GLY A 37 3.16 4.15 -8.94
N LEU A 38 2.58 4.72 -7.87
CA LEU A 38 2.47 4.07 -6.56
C LEU A 38 1.09 3.46 -6.27
N GLU A 39 0.19 3.43 -7.24
CA GLU A 39 -1.19 2.94 -7.10
C GLU A 39 -1.21 1.46 -6.71
N THR A 40 -0.36 0.65 -7.36
CA THR A 40 -0.24 -0.77 -7.05
C THR A 40 0.21 -1.00 -5.61
N PHE A 41 1.17 -0.20 -5.13
CA PHE A 41 1.63 -0.31 -3.74
C PHE A 41 0.53 0.08 -2.75
N CYS A 42 -0.18 1.18 -3.01
CA CYS A 42 -1.31 1.62 -2.18
C CYS A 42 -2.41 0.55 -2.13
N LYS A 43 -2.73 -0.05 -3.29
CA LYS A 43 -3.72 -1.12 -3.40
C LYS A 43 -3.31 -2.37 -2.61
N VAL A 44 -2.04 -2.81 -2.71
CA VAL A 44 -1.56 -3.97 -1.94
C VAL A 44 -1.69 -3.74 -0.44
N ILE A 45 -1.39 -2.54 0.04
CA ILE A 45 -1.55 -2.18 1.45
C ILE A 45 -3.03 -2.19 1.86
N GLU A 46 -3.91 -1.62 1.04
CA GLU A 46 -5.36 -1.58 1.28
C GLU A 46 -5.99 -2.99 1.25
N ASP A 47 -5.67 -3.80 0.24
CA ASP A 47 -6.11 -5.19 0.12
C ASP A 47 -5.63 -6.03 1.32
N THR A 48 -4.43 -5.77 1.84
CA THR A 48 -3.94 -6.45 3.04
C THR A 48 -4.79 -6.13 4.27
N ILE A 49 -5.28 -4.89 4.41
CA ILE A 49 -6.22 -4.54 5.48
C ILE A 49 -7.53 -5.30 5.31
N TYR A 50 -8.13 -5.27 4.11
CA TYR A 50 -9.39 -5.97 3.83
C TYR A 50 -9.30 -7.48 4.03
N ASN A 51 -8.14 -8.09 3.76
CA ASN A 51 -7.92 -9.53 3.96
C ASN A 51 -7.56 -9.90 5.41
N SER A 52 -7.12 -8.93 6.23
CA SER A 52 -6.68 -9.15 7.61
C SER A 52 -7.74 -8.86 8.66
N LEU A 53 -8.82 -8.16 8.29
CA LEU A 53 -9.89 -7.72 9.17
C LEU A 53 -11.24 -8.16 8.63
N SER A 54 -12.21 -8.40 9.50
CA SER A 54 -13.61 -8.55 9.12
C SER A 54 -14.19 -7.24 8.58
N ILE A 55 -15.31 -7.31 7.86
CA ILE A 55 -15.98 -6.12 7.31
C ILE A 55 -16.31 -5.09 8.41
N GLU A 56 -16.74 -5.57 9.58
CA GLU A 56 -17.05 -4.73 10.74
C GLU A 56 -15.81 -4.02 11.28
N GLU A 57 -14.70 -4.75 11.42
CA GLU A 57 -13.42 -4.19 11.85
C GLU A 57 -12.84 -3.20 10.85
N VAL A 58 -13.01 -3.44 9.54
CA VAL A 58 -12.59 -2.49 8.50
C VAL A 58 -13.40 -1.21 8.57
N SER A 59 -14.72 -1.31 8.77
CA SER A 59 -15.58 -0.14 8.95
C SER A 59 -15.11 0.70 10.14
N GLN A 60 -14.81 0.05 11.27
CA GLN A 60 -14.28 0.74 12.45
C GLN A 60 -12.87 1.30 12.22
N PHE A 61 -12.05 0.63 11.40
CA PHE A 61 -10.68 1.04 11.13
C PHE A 61 -10.59 2.35 10.33
N TYR A 62 -11.53 2.56 9.39
CA TYR A 62 -11.59 3.74 8.52
C TYR A 62 -12.65 4.78 8.90
N SER A 63 -13.44 4.53 9.95
CA SER A 63 -14.30 5.56 10.57
C SER A 63 -13.46 6.62 11.30
#